data_AF-A0A7H9HM88-F1
#
_entry.id   AF-A0A7H9HM88-F1
#
_cell.length_a   1.000
_cell.length_b   1.000
_cell.length_c   1.000
_cell.angle_alpha   90.00
_cell.angle_beta   90.00
_cell.angle_gamma   90.00
#
_symmetry.space_group_name_H-M   'P 1'
#
loop_
_entity.id
_entity.type
_entity.pdbx_description
1 polymer ?
#
loop_
_entity_poly.entity_id
_entity_poly.type
_entity_poly.pdbx_seq_one_letter_code
_entity_poly.pdbx_strand_id
1 'polypeptide(L)'
;MEITRERTIQAAEGSPTILTVDIDDSVLLDDLKRCPNLAAVSHCMKTCLEDVLTILTTRLPVCKNTIVDLSLSRLEYPIHFWDEVLFLAAQDVQFPYMVYITEQGTADRVQYVANNRSLQKFMSRIKSTENTDLDGDCENLLKQTIMTITRQYGFDEQTIELLLRETHNLEELIHYCKIHRSRDP
;
A
#
# COMPACT_ATOMS: atom_id res chain seq x y z
N MET A 1 15.80 18.29 11.90
CA MET A 1 16.06 17.51 10.68
C MET A 1 16.04 18.46 9.50
N GLU A 2 17.01 18.37 8.59
CA GLU A 2 17.11 19.25 7.43
C GLU A 2 17.16 18.45 6.13
N ILE A 3 16.35 18.84 5.15
CA ILE A 3 16.38 18.24 3.81
C ILE A 3 17.61 18.77 3.07
N THR A 4 18.57 17.89 2.81
CA THR A 4 19.84 18.26 2.17
C THR A 4 19.83 18.05 0.66
N ARG A 5 19.09 17.05 0.18
CA ARG A 5 19.04 16.72 -1.25
C ARG A 5 17.78 15.92 -1.59
N GLU A 6 17.29 16.10 -2.80
CA GLU A 6 16.17 15.33 -3.35
C GLU A 6 16.61 14.64 -4.65
N ARG A 7 16.23 13.37 -4.83
CA ARG A 7 16.57 12.57 -6.02
C ARG A 7 15.40 11.67 -6.39
N THR A 8 15.19 11.50 -7.68
CA THR A 8 14.11 10.64 -8.19
C THR A 8 14.68 9.38 -8.80
N ILE A 9 14.16 8.23 -8.40
CA ILE A 9 14.45 6.91 -8.96
C ILE A 9 13.21 6.43 -9.72
N GLN A 10 13.33 6.26 -11.03
CA GLN A 10 12.31 5.64 -11.86
C GLN A 10 12.76 4.22 -12.24
N ALA A 11 12.05 3.21 -11.72
CA ALA A 11 12.46 1.82 -11.84
C ALA A 11 12.07 1.15 -13.18
N ALA A 12 10.97 1.58 -13.82
CA ALA A 12 10.53 1.18 -15.17
C ALA A 12 9.23 1.91 -15.52
N GLU A 13 8.80 1.86 -16.78
CA GLU A 13 7.46 2.29 -17.19
C GLU A 13 6.37 1.50 -16.42
N GLY A 14 5.40 2.23 -15.88
CA GLY A 14 4.32 1.70 -15.04
C GLY A 14 4.67 1.46 -13.56
N SER A 15 5.92 1.61 -13.14
CA SER A 15 6.33 1.49 -11.74
C SER A 15 6.16 2.81 -10.97
N PRO A 16 5.96 2.77 -9.64
CA PRO A 16 5.93 3.98 -8.82
C PRO A 16 7.23 4.77 -8.95
N THR A 17 7.10 6.08 -8.94
CA THR A 17 8.23 7.00 -8.87
C THR A 17 8.69 7.06 -7.43
N ILE A 18 9.95 6.74 -7.16
CA ILE A 18 10.52 6.83 -5.81
C ILE A 18 11.25 8.16 -5.70
N LEU A 19 10.79 9.02 -4.81
CA LEU A 19 11.47 10.24 -4.41
C LEU A 19 12.29 9.96 -3.16
N THR A 20 13.61 9.91 -3.30
CA THR A 20 14.53 9.84 -2.18
C THR A 20 14.86 11.25 -1.71
N VAL A 21 14.61 11.51 -0.42
CA VAL A 21 14.87 12.77 0.27
C VAL A 21 15.97 12.52 1.28
N ASP A 22 17.17 13.02 1.02
CA ASP A 22 18.31 12.90 1.92
C ASP A 22 18.14 13.92 3.06
N ILE A 23 18.15 13.42 4.29
CA ILE A 23 17.95 14.22 5.49
C ILE A 23 19.20 14.17 6.37
N ASP A 24 19.66 15.35 6.78
CA ASP A 24 20.59 15.49 7.89
C ASP A 24 19.81 15.51 9.21
N ASP A 25 20.05 14.48 10.02
CA ASP A 25 19.45 14.26 11.32
C ASP A 25 20.42 14.53 12.49
N SER A 26 21.62 15.07 12.22
CA SER A 26 22.64 15.37 13.25
C SER A 26 22.11 16.19 14.43
N VAL A 27 21.36 17.27 14.14
CA VAL A 27 20.73 18.12 15.17
C VAL A 27 19.70 17.35 15.98
N LEU A 28 18.88 16.52 15.32
CA LEU A 28 17.89 15.69 16.00
C LEU A 28 18.60 14.71 16.95
N LEU A 29 19.62 13.99 16.47
CA LEU A 29 20.35 13.02 17.28
C LEU A 29 20.96 13.65 18.54
N ASP A 30 21.44 14.90 18.45
CA ASP A 30 21.94 15.63 19.62
C ASP A 30 20.85 16.04 20.61
N ASP A 31 19.66 16.37 20.11
CA ASP A 31 18.49 16.67 20.95
C ASP A 31 17.93 15.41 21.62
N LEU A 32 17.92 14.26 20.92
CA LEU A 32 17.46 12.99 21.48
C LEU A 32 18.32 12.52 22.67
N LYS A 33 19.63 12.81 22.66
CA LYS A 33 20.52 12.53 23.80
C LYS A 33 20.15 13.31 25.07
N ARG A 34 19.43 14.43 24.93
CA ARG A 34 18.98 15.28 26.04
C ARG A 34 17.60 14.89 26.55
N CYS A 35 16.89 14.01 25.86
CA CYS A 35 15.57 13.57 26.28
C CYS A 35 15.66 12.69 27.55
N PRO A 36 14.79 12.92 28.56
CA PRO A 36 14.87 12.22 29.84
C PRO A 36 14.40 10.77 29.81
N ASN A 37 13.61 10.38 28.79
CA ASN A 37 13.03 9.04 28.66
C ASN A 37 12.60 8.76 27.21
N LEU A 38 12.20 7.50 26.95
CA LEU A 38 11.79 7.04 25.62
C LEU A 38 10.53 7.74 25.08
N ALA A 39 9.59 8.14 25.95
CA ALA A 39 8.40 8.87 25.52
C ALA A 39 8.75 10.27 24.99
N ALA A 40 9.68 10.95 25.64
CA ALA A 40 10.20 12.24 25.17
C ALA A 40 11.00 12.10 23.85
N VAL A 41 11.78 11.02 23.70
CA VAL A 41 12.48 10.68 22.45
C VAL A 41 11.46 10.49 21.31
N SER A 42 10.46 9.64 21.52
CA SER A 42 9.41 9.36 20.53
C SER A 42 8.66 10.64 20.13
N HIS A 43 8.30 11.48 21.10
CA HIS A 43 7.65 12.76 20.83
C HIS A 43 8.55 13.70 20.01
N CYS A 44 9.82 13.85 20.37
CA CYS A 44 10.76 14.70 19.65
C CYS A 44 10.98 14.22 18.20
N MET A 45 11.17 12.91 18.00
CA MET A 45 11.28 12.31 16.68
C MET A 45 10.02 12.54 15.85
N LYS A 46 8.84 12.33 16.44
CA LYS A 46 7.55 12.54 15.78
C LYS A 46 7.41 13.97 15.29
N THR A 47 7.64 14.97 16.15
CA THR A 47 7.53 16.38 15.77
C THR A 47 8.50 16.76 14.66
N CYS A 48 9.75 16.30 14.72
CA CYS A 48 10.71 16.55 13.64
C CYS A 48 10.29 15.91 12.31
N LEU A 49 9.68 14.71 12.35
CA LEU A 49 9.14 14.07 11.16
C LEU A 49 7.90 14.80 10.64
N GLU A 50 7.00 15.25 11.52
CA GLU A 50 5.83 16.06 11.14
C GLU A 50 6.24 17.33 10.39
N ASP A 51 7.28 18.02 10.86
CA ASP A 51 7.82 19.21 10.21
C ASP A 51 8.35 18.89 8.81
N VAL A 52 9.13 17.82 8.67
CA VAL A 52 9.65 17.37 7.36
C VAL A 52 8.50 17.00 6.41
N LEU A 53 7.54 16.22 6.88
CA LEU A 53 6.39 15.80 6.08
C LEU A 53 5.53 16.99 5.66
N THR A 54 5.32 17.97 6.56
CA THR A 54 4.60 19.21 6.26
C THR A 54 5.32 20.04 5.20
N ILE A 55 6.65 20.12 5.25
CA ILE A 55 7.42 20.76 4.19
C ILE A 55 7.20 20.03 2.86
N LEU A 56 7.26 18.69 2.87
CA LEU A 56 7.09 17.88 1.66
C LEU A 56 5.68 17.96 1.07
N THR A 57 4.62 18.04 1.88
CA THR A 57 3.25 18.19 1.35
C THR A 57 3.09 19.47 0.53
N THR A 58 3.78 20.55 0.92
CA THR A 58 3.74 21.82 0.18
C THR A 58 4.59 21.83 -1.08
N ARG A 59 5.65 21.01 -1.13
CA ARG A 59 6.61 20.97 -2.24
C ARG A 59 6.22 19.97 -3.33
N LEU A 60 5.52 18.89 -2.97
CA LEU A 60 5.28 17.78 -3.87
C LEU A 60 3.91 17.86 -4.55
N PRO A 61 3.84 17.84 -5.89
CA PRO A 61 2.57 17.78 -6.61
C PRO A 61 1.90 16.44 -6.35
N VAL A 62 0.61 16.47 -6.00
CA VAL A 62 -0.20 15.28 -5.71
C VAL A 62 -0.20 14.34 -6.91
N CYS A 63 0.67 13.34 -6.87
CA CYS A 63 0.79 12.28 -7.86
C CYS A 63 0.47 10.94 -7.21
N LYS A 64 -0.50 10.20 -7.78
CA LYS A 64 -1.03 8.96 -7.19
C LYS A 64 -0.03 7.78 -7.18
N ASN A 65 1.11 7.91 -7.83
CA ASN A 65 2.09 6.82 -7.98
C ASN A 65 3.49 7.23 -7.51
N THR A 66 3.56 8.03 -6.43
CA THR A 66 4.82 8.46 -5.81
C THR A 66 5.01 7.78 -4.45
N ILE A 67 6.19 7.24 -4.24
CA ILE A 67 6.67 6.73 -2.95
C ILE A 67 7.78 7.67 -2.48
N VAL A 68 7.75 8.06 -1.22
CA VAL A 68 8.76 8.93 -0.60
C VAL A 68 9.67 8.09 0.30
N ASP A 69 10.97 8.20 0.09
CA ASP A 69 12.01 7.54 0.87
C ASP A 69 12.80 8.61 1.61
N LEU A 70 12.58 8.73 2.92
CA LEU A 70 13.32 9.62 3.80
C LEU A 70 14.64 8.94 4.17
N SER A 71 15.73 9.33 3.50
CA SER A 71 17.05 8.75 3.71
C SER A 71 17.81 9.52 4.78
N LEU A 72 17.84 9.00 6.00
CA LEU A 72 18.52 9.62 7.15
C LEU A 72 20.01 9.35 7.09
N SER A 73 20.82 10.33 7.51
CA SER A 73 22.28 10.19 7.51
C SER A 73 22.77 9.05 8.42
N ARG A 74 22.03 8.77 9.51
CA ARG A 74 22.32 7.69 10.44
C ARG A 74 21.05 7.18 11.13
N LEU A 75 20.95 5.87 11.38
CA LEU A 75 19.88 5.30 12.20
C LEU A 75 20.41 4.84 13.56
N GLU A 76 20.32 5.70 14.58
CA GLU A 76 20.73 5.33 15.95
C GLU A 76 19.72 4.43 16.68
N TYR A 77 18.45 4.50 16.28
CA TYR A 77 17.38 3.65 16.81
C TYR A 77 17.02 2.53 15.82
N PRO A 78 16.52 1.38 16.31
CA PRO A 78 16.06 0.30 15.43
C PRO A 78 15.00 0.77 14.43
N ILE A 79 15.04 0.23 13.21
CA ILE A 79 14.14 0.65 12.12
C ILE A 79 12.65 0.55 12.50
N HIS A 80 12.25 -0.48 13.24
CA HIS A 80 10.85 -0.65 13.68
C HIS A 80 10.36 0.50 14.57
N PHE A 81 11.25 1.13 15.33
CA PHE A 81 10.91 2.29 16.15
C PHE A 81 10.68 3.53 15.28
N TRP A 82 11.51 3.71 14.23
CA TRP A 82 11.30 4.75 13.24
C TRP A 82 10.00 4.55 12.46
N ASP A 83 9.70 3.32 12.06
CA ASP A 83 8.46 3.00 11.32
C ASP A 83 7.20 3.34 12.14
N GLU A 84 7.19 3.01 13.43
CA GLU A 84 6.08 3.34 14.34
C GLU A 84 5.90 4.87 14.47
N VAL A 85 7.00 5.59 14.72
CA VAL A 85 6.95 7.05 14.87
C VAL A 85 6.58 7.74 13.56
N LEU A 86 7.10 7.27 12.43
CA LEU A 86 6.78 7.77 11.09
C LEU A 86 5.31 7.56 10.76
N PHE A 87 4.76 6.39 11.09
CA PHE A 87 3.35 6.10 10.88
C PHE A 87 2.46 7.11 11.61
N LEU A 88 2.76 7.38 12.88
CA LEU A 88 2.02 8.37 13.67
C LEU A 88 2.16 9.79 13.11
N ALA A 89 3.38 10.20 12.74
CA ALA A 89 3.62 11.52 12.14
C ALA A 89 2.90 11.69 10.79
N ALA A 90 2.96 10.68 9.92
CA ALA A 90 2.30 10.70 8.62
C ALA A 90 0.77 10.71 8.74
N GLN A 91 0.22 10.01 9.73
CA GLN A 91 -1.21 10.05 10.03
C GLN A 91 -1.66 11.44 10.47
N ASP A 92 -0.93 12.09 11.38
CA ASP A 92 -1.30 13.39 11.93
C ASP A 92 -1.18 14.52 10.89
N VAL A 93 -0.16 14.46 10.03
CA VAL A 93 0.00 15.40 8.89
C VAL A 93 -0.94 15.07 7.73
N GLN A 94 -1.61 13.91 7.76
CA GLN A 94 -2.40 13.37 6.64
C GLN A 94 -1.56 13.31 5.34
N PHE A 95 -0.34 12.78 5.46
CA PHE A 95 0.61 12.75 4.37
C PHE A 95 0.06 11.90 3.20
N PRO A 96 -0.06 12.44 1.97
CA PRO A 96 -0.82 11.80 0.90
C PRO A 96 -0.04 10.70 0.16
N TYR A 97 1.23 10.49 0.48
CA TYR A 97 2.10 9.52 -0.17
C TYR A 97 2.48 8.40 0.77
N MET A 98 2.80 7.24 0.19
CA MET A 98 3.48 6.18 0.90
C MET A 98 4.90 6.66 1.25
N VAL A 99 5.27 6.58 2.52
CA VAL A 99 6.55 7.09 3.04
C VAL A 99 7.29 6.02 3.83
N TYR A 100 8.61 5.95 3.63
CA TYR A 100 9.51 5.03 4.32
C TYR A 100 10.74 5.77 4.85
N ILE A 101 11.39 5.21 5.86
CA ILE A 101 12.69 5.66 6.34
C ILE A 101 13.75 4.64 5.95
N THR A 102 14.89 5.14 5.49
CA THR A 102 16.08 4.31 5.25
C THR A 102 17.34 5.01 5.73
N GLU A 103 18.42 4.27 5.95
CA GLU A 103 19.73 4.86 6.19
C GLU A 103 20.45 5.15 4.87
N GLN A 104 21.11 6.30 4.80
CA GLN A 104 22.01 6.64 3.70
C GLN A 104 23.16 5.62 3.66
N GLY A 105 23.42 5.09 2.47
CA GLY A 105 24.51 4.14 2.25
C GLY A 105 25.39 4.56 1.08
N THR A 106 26.55 3.92 0.98
CA THR A 106 27.47 4.13 -0.17
C THR A 106 27.01 3.40 -1.44
N ALA A 107 26.01 2.52 -1.32
CA ALA A 107 25.48 1.77 -2.45
C ALA A 107 24.62 2.66 -3.35
N ASP A 108 24.91 2.67 -4.65
CA ASP A 108 24.08 3.36 -5.64
C ASP A 108 22.78 2.58 -5.87
N ARG A 109 21.69 3.07 -5.26
CA ARG A 109 20.35 2.48 -5.38
C ARG A 109 19.80 2.54 -6.80
N VAL A 110 20.15 3.56 -7.58
CA VAL A 110 19.75 3.68 -8.99
C VAL A 110 20.41 2.58 -9.81
N GLN A 111 21.72 2.40 -9.60
CA GLN A 111 22.48 1.34 -10.26
C GLN A 111 22.00 -0.05 -9.83
N TYR A 112 21.66 -0.25 -8.55
CA TYR A 112 21.10 -1.50 -8.04
C TYR A 112 19.78 -1.83 -8.72
N VAL A 113 18.85 -0.87 -8.79
CA VAL A 113 17.56 -1.05 -9.47
C VAL A 113 17.77 -1.41 -10.94
N ALA A 114 18.67 -0.73 -11.63
CA ALA A 114 18.93 -0.98 -13.06
C ALA A 114 19.58 -2.34 -13.34
N ASN A 115 20.53 -2.78 -12.51
CA ASN A 115 21.44 -3.88 -12.87
C ASN A 115 21.26 -5.16 -12.06
N ASN A 116 20.51 -5.15 -10.94
CA ASN A 116 20.37 -6.33 -10.11
C ASN A 116 19.48 -7.38 -10.78
N ARG A 117 20.09 -8.47 -11.27
CA ARG A 117 19.40 -9.56 -11.96
C ARG A 117 18.27 -10.19 -11.14
N SER A 118 18.46 -10.36 -9.84
CA SER A 118 17.46 -10.97 -8.96
C SER A 118 16.23 -10.08 -8.80
N LEU A 119 16.45 -8.78 -8.58
CA LEU A 119 15.40 -7.78 -8.52
C LEU A 119 14.64 -7.68 -9.85
N GLN A 120 15.35 -7.60 -10.97
CA GLN A 120 14.74 -7.54 -12.30
C GLN A 120 13.87 -8.77 -12.58
N LYS A 121 14.35 -9.97 -12.22
CA LYS A 121 13.58 -11.22 -12.34
C LYS A 121 12.36 -11.24 -11.41
N PHE A 122 12.46 -10.65 -10.23
CA PHE A 122 11.33 -10.52 -9.30
C PHE A 122 10.27 -9.55 -9.84
N MET A 123 10.68 -8.37 -10.27
CA MET A 123 9.80 -7.36 -10.88
C MET A 123 9.10 -7.90 -12.13
N SER A 124 9.82 -8.62 -13.00
CA SER A 124 9.21 -9.23 -14.20
C SER A 124 8.17 -10.29 -13.83
N ARG A 125 8.40 -11.06 -12.76
CA ARG A 125 7.44 -12.04 -12.26
C ARG A 125 6.17 -11.37 -11.76
N ILE A 126 6.27 -10.35 -10.91
CA ILE A 126 5.10 -9.62 -10.41
C ILE A 126 4.27 -9.07 -11.56
N LYS A 127 4.91 -8.42 -12.55
CA LYS A 127 4.22 -7.90 -13.74
C LYS A 127 3.52 -9.00 -14.54
N SER A 128 4.08 -10.21 -14.61
CA SER A 128 3.43 -11.33 -15.28
C SER A 128 2.27 -11.96 -14.49
N THR A 129 2.24 -11.82 -13.16
CA THR A 129 1.17 -12.37 -12.31
C THR A 129 -0.13 -11.54 -12.36
N GLU A 130 -0.10 -10.31 -12.87
CA GLU A 130 -1.34 -9.56 -13.18
C GLU A 130 -2.13 -10.22 -14.33
N ASN A 131 -1.51 -11.12 -15.10
CA ASN A 131 -2.15 -11.99 -16.08
C ASN A 131 -2.42 -13.39 -15.54
N THR A 132 -2.52 -13.58 -14.22
CA THR A 132 -3.14 -14.82 -13.72
C THR A 132 -4.63 -14.68 -13.98
N ASP A 133 -5.02 -15.04 -15.21
CA ASP A 133 -6.34 -15.56 -15.49
C ASP A 133 -6.73 -16.46 -14.32
N LEU A 134 -7.96 -16.26 -13.84
CA LEU A 134 -8.59 -17.02 -12.78
C LEU A 134 -8.68 -18.50 -13.16
N ASP A 135 -7.55 -19.22 -13.11
CA ASP A 135 -7.44 -20.66 -13.30
C ASP A 135 -7.86 -21.42 -12.03
N GLY A 136 -8.31 -20.68 -11.01
CA GLY A 136 -8.95 -21.18 -9.82
C GLY A 136 -10.43 -21.44 -10.07
N ASP A 137 -10.75 -22.43 -10.90
CA ASP A 137 -12.03 -23.14 -10.99
C ASP A 137 -13.28 -22.27 -10.71
N CYS A 138 -13.32 -21.06 -11.29
CA CYS A 138 -14.38 -20.08 -11.04
C CYS A 138 -15.75 -20.63 -11.43
N GLU A 139 -15.78 -21.53 -12.41
CA GLU A 139 -16.98 -22.25 -12.82
C GLU A 139 -17.51 -23.15 -11.69
N ASN A 140 -16.65 -23.90 -11.00
CA ASN A 140 -17.06 -24.72 -9.86
C ASN A 140 -17.47 -23.86 -8.66
N LEU A 141 -16.77 -22.76 -8.37
CA LEU A 141 -17.16 -21.82 -7.33
C LEU A 141 -18.51 -21.15 -7.64
N LEU A 142 -18.73 -20.75 -8.89
CA LEU A 142 -19.99 -20.17 -9.35
C LEU A 142 -21.12 -21.18 -9.22
N LYS A 143 -20.91 -22.41 -9.70
CA LYS A 143 -21.89 -23.50 -9.61
C LYS A 143 -22.24 -23.81 -8.15
N GLN A 144 -21.26 -23.93 -7.26
CA GLN A 144 -21.49 -24.16 -5.83
C GLN A 144 -22.28 -23.00 -5.19
N THR A 145 -21.95 -21.76 -5.57
CA THR A 145 -22.62 -20.57 -5.05
C THR A 145 -24.08 -20.51 -5.51
N ILE A 146 -24.35 -20.73 -6.79
CA ILE A 146 -25.70 -20.80 -7.35
C ILE A 146 -26.50 -21.90 -6.65
N MET A 147 -25.95 -23.12 -6.55
CA MET A 147 -26.62 -24.24 -5.88
C MET A 147 -26.91 -23.97 -4.40
N THR A 148 -26.04 -23.21 -3.72
CA THR A 148 -26.23 -22.84 -2.32
C THR A 148 -27.37 -21.82 -2.19
N ILE A 149 -27.41 -20.81 -3.06
CA ILE A 149 -28.47 -19.81 -3.09
C ILE A 149 -29.81 -20.48 -3.42
N THR A 150 -29.89 -21.29 -4.46
CA THR A 150 -31.16 -21.91 -4.87
C THR A 150 -31.71 -22.83 -3.78
N ARG A 151 -30.85 -23.57 -3.07
CA ARG A 151 -31.25 -24.35 -1.88
C ARG A 151 -31.74 -23.49 -0.73
N GLN A 152 -31.08 -22.37 -0.45
CA GLN A 152 -31.47 -21.46 0.64
C GLN A 152 -32.86 -20.85 0.40
N TYR A 153 -33.21 -20.61 -0.87
CA TYR A 153 -34.49 -20.03 -1.27
C TYR A 153 -35.55 -21.09 -1.66
N GLY A 154 -35.22 -22.38 -1.56
CA GLY A 154 -36.16 -23.48 -1.78
C GLY A 154 -36.64 -23.62 -3.24
N PHE A 155 -35.87 -23.17 -4.22
CA PHE A 155 -36.25 -23.26 -5.63
C PHE A 155 -36.19 -24.70 -6.14
N ASP A 156 -37.20 -25.07 -6.94
CA ASP A 156 -37.21 -26.32 -7.67
C ASP A 156 -36.38 -26.23 -8.96
N GLU A 157 -36.12 -27.38 -9.58
CA GLU A 157 -35.25 -27.48 -10.76
C GLU A 157 -35.76 -26.64 -11.95
N GLN A 158 -37.08 -26.54 -12.12
CA GLN A 158 -37.71 -25.75 -13.17
C GLN A 158 -37.52 -24.23 -12.95
N THR A 159 -37.64 -23.78 -11.70
CA THR A 159 -37.39 -22.38 -11.33
C THR A 159 -35.91 -22.03 -11.47
N ILE A 160 -35.01 -22.95 -11.14
CA ILE A 160 -33.57 -22.77 -11.33
C ILE A 160 -33.24 -22.59 -12.82
N GLU A 161 -33.80 -23.43 -13.70
CA GLU A 161 -33.58 -23.32 -15.15
C GLU A 161 -34.09 -21.99 -15.70
N LEU A 162 -35.27 -21.54 -15.27
CA LEU A 162 -35.82 -20.24 -15.65
C LEU A 162 -34.92 -19.09 -15.16
N LEU A 163 -34.46 -19.16 -13.91
CA LEU A 163 -33.64 -18.14 -13.29
C LEU A 163 -32.26 -18.02 -13.96
N LEU A 164 -31.64 -19.15 -14.31
CA LEU A 164 -30.38 -19.17 -15.07
C LEU A 164 -30.55 -18.67 -16.51
N ARG A 165 -31.75 -18.76 -17.08
CA ARG A 165 -32.07 -18.21 -18.41
C ARG A 165 -32.28 -16.69 -18.36
N GLU A 166 -32.83 -16.17 -17.26
CA GLU A 166 -33.14 -14.75 -17.10
C GLU A 166 -31.99 -13.92 -16.53
N THR A 167 -31.04 -14.53 -15.81
CA THR A 167 -29.92 -13.84 -15.15
C THR A 167 -28.58 -14.23 -15.78
N HIS A 168 -27.74 -13.24 -16.05
CA HIS A 168 -26.51 -13.41 -16.85
C HIS A 168 -25.24 -13.34 -16.00
N ASN A 169 -25.38 -12.96 -14.73
CA ASN A 169 -24.31 -12.91 -13.76
C ASN A 169 -24.85 -13.17 -12.34
N LEU A 170 -23.93 -13.41 -11.40
CA LEU A 170 -24.27 -13.74 -10.02
C LEU A 170 -24.95 -12.57 -9.29
N GLU A 171 -24.65 -11.32 -9.66
CA GLU A 171 -25.23 -10.13 -9.04
C GLU A 171 -26.73 -10.01 -9.36
N GLU A 172 -27.10 -10.19 -10.63
CA GLU A 172 -28.48 -10.24 -11.10
C GLU A 172 -29.25 -11.40 -10.43
N LEU A 173 -28.63 -12.57 -10.32
CA LEU A 173 -29.20 -13.74 -9.64
C LEU A 173 -29.52 -13.43 -8.18
N ILE A 174 -28.57 -12.83 -7.45
CA ILE A 174 -28.77 -12.45 -6.04
C ILE A 174 -29.86 -11.38 -5.92
N HIS A 175 -29.90 -10.42 -6.83
CA HIS A 175 -30.91 -9.35 -6.83
C HIS A 175 -32.32 -9.92 -7.04
N TYR A 176 -32.49 -10.83 -8.00
CA TYR A 176 -33.75 -11.52 -8.25
C TYR A 176 -34.22 -12.29 -7.00
N CYS A 177 -33.33 -13.08 -6.39
CA CYS A 177 -33.65 -13.85 -5.18
C CYS A 177 -34.10 -12.94 -4.02
N LYS A 178 -33.48 -11.77 -3.86
CA LYS A 178 -33.86 -10.78 -2.83
C LYS A 178 -35.26 -10.21 -3.06
N ILE A 179 -35.62 -9.90 -4.30
CA ILE A 179 -36.95 -9.34 -4.64
C ILE A 179 -38.05 -10.38 -4.42
N HIS A 180 -37.80 -11.65 -4.77
CA HIS A 180 -38.80 -12.71 -4.70
C HIS A 180 -39.02 -13.27 -3.29
N ARG A 181 -38.05 -13.11 -2.36
CA ARG A 181 -38.25 -13.43 -0.92
C ARG A 181 -39.18 -12.45 -0.21
N SER A 182 -39.30 -11.22 -0.68
CA SER A 182 -40.21 -10.20 -0.12
C SER A 182 -41.68 -10.38 -0.52
N ARG A 183 -42.04 -11.47 -1.21
CA ARG A 183 -43.40 -11.73 -1.69
C ARG A 183 -44.09 -12.94 -1.05
N ASP A 184 -43.44 -13.68 -0.16
CA ASP A 184 -44.10 -14.66 0.70
C ASP A 184 -44.38 -14.06 2.10
N PRO A 185 -45.63 -14.11 2.61
CA PRO A 185 -46.01 -13.60 3.92
C PRO A 185 -45.41 -14.38 5.10
#